data_AF-A0A977L9H7-F1
#
_entry.id   AF-A0A977L9H7-F1
#
_cell.length_a   1.000
_cell.length_b   1.000
_cell.length_c   1.000
_cell.angle_alpha   90.00
_cell.angle_beta   90.00
_cell.angle_gamma   90.00
#
_symmetry.space_group_name_H-M   'P 1'
#
loop_
_entity.id
_entity.type
_entity.pdbx_description
1 polymer ?
#
loop_
_entity_poly.entity_id
_entity_poly.type
_entity_poly.pdbx_seq_one_letter_code
_entity_poly.pdbx_strand_id
1 'polypeptide(L)'
;MLSVLKGLFKEPLGMARTKTQVQSHEKFELGYKELEIGTLTFKDGVWVFKYADEFKSQNEIQPMIDFPDTNKTYRSDELWPFFLSRIPGLSQPAVKELLRKEKINEEDEAALLKRFGKTSITSPFTLVPEMA
;
A
#
# COMPACT_ATOMS: atom_id res chain seq x y z
N MET A 1 -13.30 6.55 55.29
CA MET A 1 -14.08 6.27 54.07
C MET A 1 -13.63 7.24 53.00
N LEU A 2 -13.05 6.72 51.92
CA LEU A 2 -12.61 7.51 50.76
C LEU A 2 -13.83 7.80 49.88
N SER A 3 -14.12 9.06 49.59
CA SER A 3 -14.95 9.42 48.44
C SER A 3 -14.31 10.58 47.70
N VAL A 4 -13.82 10.22 46.52
CA VAL A 4 -13.18 11.04 45.52
C VAL A 4 -14.30 11.72 44.72
N LEU A 5 -14.32 13.05 44.65
CA LEU A 5 -15.09 13.76 43.64
C LEU A 5 -14.12 14.43 42.66
N LYS A 6 -13.87 13.72 41.56
CA LYS A 6 -13.24 14.26 40.36
C LYS A 6 -14.26 15.16 39.65
N GLY A 7 -13.96 16.45 39.59
CA GLY A 7 -14.66 17.41 38.76
C GLY A 7 -13.71 18.01 37.74
N LEU A 8 -14.16 18.01 36.48
CA LEU A 8 -13.66 18.76 35.33
C LEU A 8 -12.34 18.32 34.69
N PHE A 9 -12.44 17.35 33.77
CA PHE A 9 -11.71 17.44 32.50
C PHE A 9 -12.76 17.43 31.37
N LYS A 10 -12.83 18.53 30.62
CA LYS A 10 -13.50 18.61 29.33
C LYS A 10 -12.56 18.00 28.29
N GLU A 11 -12.94 16.91 27.67
CA GLU A 11 -12.26 16.38 26.48
C GLU A 11 -12.66 17.24 25.27
N PRO A 12 -11.70 17.71 24.44
CA PRO A 12 -12.03 18.33 23.17
C PRO A 12 -12.43 17.26 22.15
N LEU A 13 -13.54 17.56 21.49
CA LEU A 13 -14.17 16.84 20.38
C LEU A 13 -13.26 16.82 19.14
N GLY A 14 -12.99 15.64 18.57
CA GLY A 14 -12.64 15.52 17.14
C GLY A 14 -11.36 14.79 16.77
N MET A 15 -11.30 13.48 17.06
CA MET A 15 -10.59 12.40 16.34
C MET A 15 -9.35 12.77 15.50
N ALA A 16 -8.16 12.62 16.11
CA ALA A 16 -7.05 12.04 15.36
C ALA A 16 -7.43 10.58 15.11
N ARG A 17 -7.69 10.20 13.85
CA ARG A 17 -7.86 8.80 13.46
C ARG A 17 -6.50 8.13 13.62
N THR A 18 -6.29 7.46 14.74
CA THR A 18 -5.15 6.58 14.93
C THR A 18 -5.25 5.52 13.83
N LYS A 19 -4.44 5.62 12.78
CA LYS A 19 -4.19 4.51 11.84
C LYS A 19 -3.89 3.31 12.73
N THR A 20 -4.83 2.38 12.80
CA THR A 20 -4.71 1.16 13.60
C THR A 20 -3.36 0.54 13.31
N GLN A 21 -2.59 0.30 14.37
CA GLN A 21 -1.28 -0.37 14.33
C GLN A 21 -1.47 -1.80 13.83
N VAL A 22 -1.62 -1.97 12.51
CA VAL A 22 -1.37 -3.24 11.87
C VAL A 22 0.13 -3.27 11.62
N GLN A 23 0.87 -4.05 12.42
CA GLN A 23 2.24 -4.46 12.09
C GLN A 23 2.15 -5.42 10.90
N SER A 24 1.69 -4.95 9.74
CA SER A 24 1.77 -5.69 8.49
C SER A 24 3.13 -5.40 7.88
N HIS A 25 3.92 -6.46 7.73
CA HIS A 25 5.08 -6.43 6.86
C HIS A 25 4.62 -7.04 5.54
N GLU A 26 4.48 -6.19 4.52
CA GLU A 26 4.08 -6.64 3.21
C GLU A 26 5.15 -6.32 2.19
N LYS A 27 5.44 -7.27 1.31
CA LYS A 27 6.38 -7.12 0.21
C LYS A 27 5.69 -7.52 -1.09
N PHE A 28 5.90 -6.71 -2.11
CA PHE A 28 5.37 -6.90 -3.45
C PHE A 28 6.50 -6.73 -4.46
N GLU A 29 6.52 -7.62 -5.44
CA GLU A 29 7.46 -7.63 -6.54
C GLU A 29 6.77 -7.06 -7.78
N LEU A 30 7.33 -5.96 -8.28
CA LEU A 30 6.91 -5.33 -9.52
C LEU A 30 7.75 -5.90 -10.66
N GLY A 31 7.09 -6.40 -11.71
CA GLY A 31 7.77 -7.06 -12.82
C GLY A 31 7.13 -6.78 -14.18
N TYR A 32 7.89 -7.08 -15.23
CA TYR A 32 7.43 -7.08 -16.62
C TYR A 32 7.98 -8.28 -17.36
N LYS A 33 7.11 -9.23 -17.74
CA LYS A 33 7.52 -10.53 -18.28
C LYS A 33 8.47 -11.23 -17.29
N GLU A 34 9.73 -11.45 -17.68
CA GLU A 34 10.77 -12.07 -16.87
C GLU A 34 11.65 -11.05 -16.13
N LEU A 35 11.51 -9.76 -16.45
CA LEU A 35 12.31 -8.68 -15.86
C LEU A 35 11.75 -8.26 -14.51
N GLU A 36 12.58 -8.33 -13.46
CA GLU A 36 12.28 -7.72 -12.17
C GLU A 36 12.49 -6.20 -12.25
N ILE A 37 11.44 -5.42 -12.00
CA ILE A 37 11.51 -3.96 -12.01
C ILE A 37 11.95 -3.44 -10.64
N GLY A 38 11.33 -3.97 -9.58
CA GLY A 38 11.63 -3.52 -8.23
C GLY A 38 10.68 -4.06 -7.19
N THR A 39 10.88 -3.58 -5.97
CA THR A 39 10.15 -4.05 -4.80
C THR A 39 9.43 -2.89 -4.13
N LEU A 40 8.15 -3.09 -3.84
CA LEU A 40 7.36 -2.26 -2.94
C LEU A 40 7.21 -2.99 -1.61
N THR A 41 7.50 -2.32 -0.50
CA THR A 41 7.24 -2.85 0.84
C THR A 41 6.41 -1.89 1.66
N PHE A 42 5.61 -2.45 2.57
CA PHE A 42 4.91 -1.72 3.61
C PHE A 42 5.35 -2.26 4.96
N LYS A 43 5.86 -1.37 5.82
CA LYS A 43 6.26 -1.73 7.18
C LYS A 43 6.09 -0.53 8.10
N ASP A 44 5.50 -0.74 9.27
CA ASP A 44 5.35 0.28 10.31
C ASP A 44 4.68 1.57 9.81
N GLY A 45 3.68 1.43 8.92
CA GLY A 45 2.95 2.56 8.34
C GLY A 45 3.68 3.30 7.22
N VAL A 46 4.84 2.80 6.76
CA VAL A 46 5.66 3.42 5.72
C VAL A 46 5.79 2.50 4.52
N TRP A 47 5.45 3.04 3.35
CA TRP A 47 5.72 2.45 2.05
C TRP A 47 7.15 2.75 1.62
N VAL A 48 7.82 1.74 1.06
CA VAL A 48 9.17 1.87 0.50
C VAL A 48 9.20 1.24 -0.88
N PHE A 49 9.63 1.99 -1.89
CA PHE A 49 9.86 1.46 -3.24
C PHE A 49 11.34 1.57 -3.63
N LYS A 50 11.86 0.51 -4.25
CA LYS A 50 13.23 0.43 -4.78
C LYS A 50 13.24 -0.32 -6.10
N TYR A 51 14.06 0.15 -7.05
CA TYR A 51 14.33 -0.61 -8.26
C TYR A 51 15.30 -1.78 -8.00
N ALA A 52 15.06 -2.89 -8.69
CA ALA A 52 15.94 -4.04 -8.73
C ALA A 52 17.21 -3.71 -9.56
N ASP A 53 18.30 -4.42 -9.29
CA ASP A 53 19.56 -4.20 -10.00
C ASP A 53 19.48 -4.65 -11.47
N GLU A 54 18.64 -5.64 -11.76
CA GLU A 54 18.33 -6.07 -13.13
C GLU A 54 17.74 -4.91 -13.95
N PHE A 55 16.74 -4.21 -13.41
CA PHE A 55 16.13 -3.04 -14.04
C PHE A 55 17.11 -1.88 -14.25
N LYS A 56 18.06 -1.68 -13.32
CA LYS A 56 19.08 -0.62 -13.45
C LYS A 56 20.11 -0.93 -14.55
N SER A 57 20.26 -2.20 -14.90
CA SER A 57 21.27 -2.67 -15.87
C SER A 57 20.76 -2.69 -17.31
N GLN A 58 19.43 -2.65 -17.51
CA GLN A 58 18.80 -2.56 -18.82
C GLN A 58 18.57 -1.10 -19.26
N ASN A 59 18.39 -0.88 -20.56
CA ASN A 59 18.16 0.46 -21.14
C ASN A 59 16.91 0.54 -22.06
N GLU A 60 16.08 -0.50 -22.07
CA GLU A 60 14.90 -0.60 -22.94
C GLU A 60 13.66 0.07 -22.33
N ILE A 61 13.46 -0.12 -21.02
CA ILE A 61 12.32 0.40 -20.27
C ILE A 61 12.76 1.61 -19.48
N GLN A 62 12.05 2.72 -19.71
CA GLN A 62 12.29 3.97 -18.97
C GLN A 62 11.82 3.85 -17.51
N PRO A 63 12.47 4.58 -16.58
CA PRO A 63 11.99 4.69 -15.21
C PRO A 63 10.55 5.19 -15.15
N MET A 64 9.82 4.78 -14.11
CA MET A 64 8.46 5.21 -13.86
C MET A 64 8.41 6.71 -13.52
N ILE A 65 7.36 7.40 -13.97
CA ILE A 65 7.20 8.85 -13.77
C ILE A 65 7.21 9.23 -12.28
N ASP A 66 6.53 8.45 -11.43
CA ASP A 66 6.49 8.65 -9.98
C ASP A 66 7.86 8.39 -9.32
N PHE A 67 8.77 7.69 -10.02
CA PHE A 67 10.06 7.20 -9.52
C PHE A 67 11.19 7.39 -10.55
N PRO A 68 11.55 8.64 -10.90
CA PRO A 68 12.42 8.91 -12.06
C PRO A 68 13.90 8.53 -11.85
N ASP A 69 14.40 8.58 -10.61
CA ASP A 69 15.75 8.15 -10.26
C ASP A 69 15.75 6.68 -9.83
N THR A 70 16.45 5.83 -10.58
CA THR A 70 16.51 4.38 -10.34
C THR A 70 17.41 4.00 -9.15
N ASN A 71 18.31 4.87 -8.72
CA ASN A 71 19.21 4.64 -7.59
C ASN A 71 18.61 5.10 -6.26
N LYS A 72 17.50 5.85 -6.30
CA LYS A 72 16.83 6.36 -5.12
C LYS A 72 15.95 5.29 -4.46
N THR A 73 15.98 5.28 -3.12
CA THR A 73 14.94 4.60 -2.32
C THR A 73 13.83 5.60 -2.02
N TYR A 74 12.62 5.30 -2.48
CA TYR A 74 11.45 6.14 -2.26
C TYR A 74 10.74 5.69 -0.99
N ARG A 75 10.28 6.65 -0.18
CA ARG A 75 9.56 6.41 1.07
C ARG A 75 8.36 7.34 1.16
N SER A 76 7.24 6.85 1.65
CA SER A 76 6.00 7.61 1.81
C SER A 76 5.11 6.99 2.88
N ASP A 77 4.31 7.78 3.58
CA ASP A 77 3.24 7.33 4.49
C ASP A 77 1.90 7.10 3.78
N GLU A 78 1.85 7.44 2.49
CA GLU A 78 0.75 7.21 1.55
C GLU A 78 1.23 6.39 0.34
N LEU A 79 0.36 5.52 -0.17
CA LEU A 79 0.66 4.73 -1.36
C LEU A 79 0.68 5.62 -2.62
N TRP A 80 1.69 5.47 -3.48
CA TRP A 80 1.81 6.29 -4.69
C TRP A 80 0.67 6.02 -5.71
N PRO A 81 0.28 7.04 -6.51
CA PRO A 81 -0.77 6.93 -7.53
C PRO A 81 -0.58 5.75 -8.48
N PHE A 82 0.65 5.46 -8.89
CA PHE A 82 0.96 4.28 -9.70
C PHE A 82 0.39 2.99 -9.08
N PHE A 83 0.60 2.73 -7.79
CA PHE A 83 0.10 1.52 -7.12
C PHE A 83 -1.39 1.62 -6.79
N LEU A 84 -1.86 2.79 -6.33
CA LEU A 84 -3.28 3.03 -6.03
C LEU A 84 -4.19 2.78 -7.23
N SER A 85 -3.75 3.13 -8.44
CA SER A 85 -4.53 2.94 -9.67
C SER A 85 -4.92 1.48 -9.96
N ARG A 86 -4.28 0.52 -9.28
CA ARG A 86 -4.57 -0.92 -9.38
C ARG A 86 -5.70 -1.37 -8.46
N ILE A 87 -6.11 -0.53 -7.51
CA ILE A 87 -7.23 -0.81 -6.61
C ILE A 87 -8.50 -0.26 -7.27
N PRO A 88 -9.52 -1.10 -7.53
CA PRO A 88 -10.77 -0.62 -8.10
C PRO A 88 -11.51 0.29 -7.11
N GLY A 89 -12.39 1.15 -7.62
CA GLY A 89 -13.21 2.00 -6.76
C GLY A 89 -14.02 1.17 -5.76
N LEU A 90 -13.75 1.36 -4.46
CA LEU A 90 -14.35 0.61 -3.36
C LEU A 90 -15.86 0.84 -3.24
N SER A 91 -16.40 1.87 -3.89
CA SER A 91 -17.84 2.13 -3.97
C SER A 91 -18.61 1.11 -4.83
N GLN A 92 -17.93 0.36 -5.70
CA GLN A 92 -18.55 -0.58 -6.63
C GLN A 92 -19.23 -1.76 -5.88
N PRO A 93 -20.50 -2.10 -6.16
CA PRO A 93 -21.22 -3.14 -5.43
C PRO A 93 -20.52 -4.50 -5.43
N ALA A 94 -19.93 -4.89 -6.56
CA ALA A 94 -19.20 -6.16 -6.68
C ALA A 94 -17.93 -6.20 -5.82
N VAL A 95 -17.20 -5.06 -5.74
CA VAL A 95 -16.01 -4.91 -4.90
C VAL A 95 -16.39 -4.98 -3.43
N LYS A 96 -17.41 -4.23 -3.00
CA LYS A 96 -17.89 -4.25 -1.61
C LYS A 96 -18.28 -5.65 -1.14
N GLU A 97 -19.06 -6.36 -1.96
CA GLU A 97 -19.50 -7.70 -1.59
C GLU A 97 -18.32 -8.68 -1.50
N LEU A 98 -17.32 -8.53 -2.36
CA LEU A 98 -16.08 -9.31 -2.30
C LEU A 98 -15.29 -9.04 -1.02
N LEU A 99 -15.07 -7.77 -0.68
CA LEU A 99 -14.36 -7.37 0.54
C LEU A 99 -15.06 -7.88 1.80
N ARG A 100 -16.39 -7.79 1.83
CA ARG A 100 -17.21 -8.33 2.92
C ARG A 100 -17.07 -9.86 3.05
N LYS A 101 -17.09 -10.59 1.93
CA LYS A 101 -16.93 -12.06 1.92
C LYS A 101 -15.55 -12.48 2.40
N GLU A 102 -14.50 -11.78 1.95
CA GLU A 102 -13.11 -12.08 2.26
C GLU A 102 -12.62 -11.42 3.57
N LYS A 103 -13.49 -10.63 4.23
CA LYS A 103 -13.20 -9.88 5.47
C LYS A 103 -11.99 -8.95 5.35
N ILE A 104 -11.83 -8.32 4.19
CA ILE A 104 -10.77 -7.34 3.93
C ILE A 104 -11.26 -5.97 4.38
N ASN A 105 -10.43 -5.26 5.14
CA ASN A 105 -10.71 -3.89 5.56
C ASN A 105 -10.48 -2.92 4.39
N GLU A 106 -11.46 -2.07 4.09
CA GLU A 106 -11.37 -1.02 3.07
C GLU A 106 -10.31 0.06 3.38
N GLU A 107 -9.90 0.18 4.64
CA GLU A 107 -8.84 1.11 5.06
C GLU A 107 -7.44 0.47 5.02
N ASP A 108 -7.33 -0.84 4.77
CA ASP A 108 -6.05 -1.56 4.69
C ASP A 108 -5.58 -1.60 3.22
N GLU A 109 -4.89 -0.54 2.81
CA GLU A 109 -4.34 -0.41 1.46
C GLU A 109 -3.45 -1.59 1.06
N ALA A 110 -2.71 -2.18 2.00
CA ALA A 110 -1.84 -3.30 1.70
C ALA A 110 -2.64 -4.58 1.44
N ALA A 111 -3.70 -4.85 2.22
CA ALA A 111 -4.62 -5.94 1.95
C ALA A 111 -5.39 -5.75 0.64
N LEU A 112 -5.83 -4.52 0.33
CA LEU A 112 -6.46 -4.18 -0.94
C LEU A 112 -5.51 -4.40 -2.12
N LEU A 113 -4.25 -3.98 -1.99
CA LEU A 113 -3.23 -4.14 -3.03
C LEU A 113 -2.87 -5.61 -3.23
N LYS A 114 -2.79 -6.43 -2.17
CA LYS A 114 -2.69 -7.90 -2.30
C LYS A 114 -3.84 -8.48 -3.11
N ARG A 115 -5.05 -7.97 -2.89
CA ARG A 115 -6.25 -8.55 -3.48
C ARG A 115 -6.47 -8.17 -4.94
N PHE A 116 -6.17 -6.92 -5.29
CA PHE A 116 -6.49 -6.34 -6.60
C PHE A 116 -5.26 -5.95 -7.41
N GLY A 117 -4.11 -5.75 -6.76
CA GLY A 117 -2.94 -5.10 -7.34
C GLY A 117 -2.24 -5.86 -8.45
N LYS A 118 -2.49 -7.17 -8.59
CA LYS A 118 -1.69 -8.06 -9.43
C LYS A 118 -1.58 -7.60 -10.88
N THR A 119 -2.67 -7.16 -11.48
CA THR A 119 -2.71 -6.71 -12.87
C THR A 119 -3.52 -5.43 -12.99
N SER A 120 -3.24 -4.64 -14.02
CA SER A 120 -4.02 -3.46 -14.37
C SER A 120 -4.34 -3.46 -15.86
N ILE A 121 -5.47 -2.85 -16.23
CA ILE A 121 -5.82 -2.61 -17.64
C ILE A 121 -4.89 -1.56 -18.25
N THR A 122 -4.41 -0.61 -17.44
CA THR A 122 -3.65 0.56 -17.89
C THR A 122 -2.14 0.41 -17.83
N SER A 123 -1.64 -0.73 -17.34
CA SER A 123 -0.21 -0.97 -17.17
C SER A 123 0.13 -2.43 -17.48
N PRO A 124 1.17 -2.69 -18.29
CA PRO A 124 1.56 -4.06 -18.63
C PRO A 124 2.36 -4.76 -17.51
N PHE A 125 2.57 -4.08 -16.38
CA PHE A 125 3.36 -4.58 -15.26
C PHE A 125 2.52 -5.42 -14.30
N THR A 126 3.16 -6.44 -13.71
CA THR A 126 2.56 -7.26 -12.66
C THR A 126 3.06 -6.84 -11.29
N LEU A 127 2.21 -6.92 -10.28
CA LEU A 127 2.57 -6.68 -8.88
C LEU A 127 2.20 -7.89 -8.03
N VAL A 128 3.17 -8.75 -7.73
CA VAL A 128 2.92 -10.01 -7.04
C VAL A 128 3.27 -9.86 -5.56
N PRO A 129 2.35 -10.15 -4.62
CA PRO A 129 2.72 -10.21 -3.22
C PRO A 129 3.66 -11.38 -2.97
N GLU A 130 4.74 -11.15 -2.22
CA GLU A 130 5.61 -12.22 -1.75
C GLU A 130 4.82 -13.07 -0.74
N MET A 131 4.69 -14.36 -1.01
CA MET A 131 4.04 -15.26 -0.06
C MET A 131 5.01 -15.55 1.09
N ALA A 132 4.61 -15.15 2.30
CA ALA A 132 5.30 -15.48 3.54
C ALA A 132 5.15 -16.98 3.89
#